data_AF-A0A4U7C8F2-F1
#
_entry.id   AF-A0A4U7C8F2-F1
#
_cell.length_a   1.000
_cell.length_b   1.000
_cell.length_c   1.000
_cell.angle_alpha   90.00
_cell.angle_beta   90.00
_cell.angle_gamma   90.00
#
_symmetry.space_group_name_H-M   'P 1'
#
loop_
_entity.id
_entity.type
_entity.pdbx_description
1 polymer ?
#
loop_
_entity_poly.entity_id
_entity_poly.type
_entity_poly.pdbx_seq_one_letter_code
_entity_poly.pdbx_strand_id
1 'polypeptide(L)'
;MKGDEPDLHEIDRYDGGVGWIAYPNETMERASHAFAVENEEADADDVWVVDPVDAPGVDDLLDGLGSVAGVVVGLDRHVRDSGELAARHDAPVYVPEWMTGVTEDLGPDVDVERFGSRLADTGFEAIRIRDSSVPPWQEVGLFDGETLIVPESLGSASYFRGDRERLGVHPMLRLTPPTSALSGLDPERVLVGHGVGVHERAAVAVEDAISDSRRKAPGLYAKTLASALPF
;
A
#
# COMPACT_ATOMS: atom_id res chain seq x y z
N MET A 1 14.96 8.84 -6.88
CA MET A 1 16.25 8.92 -6.17
C MET A 1 15.89 9.22 -4.72
N LYS A 2 16.33 8.41 -3.73
CA LYS A 2 16.30 8.80 -2.30
C LYS A 2 17.23 10.02 -2.20
N GLY A 3 16.69 11.22 -2.37
CA GLY A 3 17.46 12.45 -2.67
C GLY A 3 17.64 13.40 -1.49
N ASP A 4 16.86 13.21 -0.43
CA ASP A 4 16.93 13.98 0.81
C ASP A 4 17.17 13.02 1.99
N GLU A 5 17.62 13.57 3.13
CA GLU A 5 17.60 12.85 4.41
C GLU A 5 16.16 12.44 4.76
N PRO A 6 15.94 11.28 5.40
CA PRO A 6 14.60 10.86 5.81
C PRO A 6 14.02 11.86 6.81
N ASP A 7 12.76 12.26 6.59
CA ASP A 7 11.99 13.16 7.45
C ASP A 7 10.59 12.56 7.59
N LEU A 8 10.44 11.64 8.54
CA LEU A 8 9.23 10.82 8.69
C LEU A 8 7.99 11.71 8.79
N HIS A 9 7.13 11.64 7.77
CA HIS A 9 5.88 12.37 7.74
C HIS A 9 4.72 11.42 7.97
N GLU A 10 4.11 11.50 9.15
CA GLU A 10 2.91 10.75 9.50
C GLU A 10 1.71 11.19 8.64
N ILE A 11 0.93 10.21 8.16
CA ILE A 11 -0.30 10.38 7.40
C ILE A 11 -1.36 9.38 7.87
N ASP A 12 -2.61 9.54 7.42
CA ASP A 12 -3.65 8.50 7.50
C ASP A 12 -3.90 7.88 8.89
N ARG A 13 -3.73 8.65 9.98
CA ARG A 13 -4.00 8.16 11.34
C ARG A 13 -5.49 7.95 11.59
N TYR A 14 -5.84 6.82 12.21
CA TYR A 14 -7.18 6.50 12.70
C TYR A 14 -7.11 5.61 13.95
N ASP A 15 -8.27 5.24 14.50
CA ASP A 15 -8.35 4.31 15.64
C ASP A 15 -7.95 2.90 15.18
N GLY A 16 -6.73 2.47 15.54
CA GLY A 16 -6.17 1.19 15.13
C GLY A 16 -5.23 1.24 13.91
N GLY A 17 -4.80 2.42 13.44
CA GLY A 17 -3.78 2.44 12.38
C GLY A 17 -3.20 3.81 12.02
N VAL A 18 -2.12 3.77 11.26
CA VAL A 18 -1.36 4.94 10.83
C VAL A 18 -0.62 4.67 9.52
N GLY A 19 -0.40 5.71 8.72
CA GLY A 19 0.49 5.67 7.57
C GLY A 19 1.67 6.62 7.72
N TRP A 20 2.67 6.48 6.86
CA TRP A 20 3.77 7.44 6.79
C TRP A 20 4.40 7.52 5.39
N ILE A 21 5.05 8.65 5.14
CA ILE A 21 5.97 8.85 4.01
C ILE A 21 7.34 9.19 4.60
N ALA A 22 8.33 8.30 4.38
CA ALA A 22 9.70 8.47 4.90
C ALA A 22 10.45 9.67 4.27
N TYR A 23 10.10 10.03 3.04
CA TYR A 23 10.75 11.09 2.26
C TYR A 23 9.67 12.01 1.66
N PRO A 24 9.11 12.97 2.41
CA PRO A 24 7.94 13.76 1.99
C PRO A 24 8.19 14.62 0.74
N ASN A 25 9.45 14.94 0.44
CA ASN A 25 9.83 15.71 -0.76
C ASN A 25 9.97 14.83 -2.02
N GLU A 26 9.88 13.51 -1.91
CA GLU A 26 10.03 12.64 -3.06
C GLU A 26 8.79 12.67 -3.96
N THR A 27 9.00 12.65 -5.27
CA THR A 27 7.90 12.65 -6.24
C THR A 27 7.02 11.40 -6.18
N MET A 28 7.59 10.26 -5.76
CA MET A 28 6.85 8.99 -5.69
C MET A 28 5.85 8.96 -4.53
N GLU A 29 6.01 9.82 -3.51
CA GLU A 29 5.18 9.84 -2.31
C GLU A 29 4.94 8.42 -1.76
N ARG A 30 6.00 7.61 -1.59
CA ARG A 30 5.85 6.20 -1.17
C ARG A 30 5.30 6.16 0.25
N ALA A 31 4.05 5.75 0.33
CA ALA A 31 3.35 5.59 1.58
C ALA A 31 3.47 4.14 2.06
N SER A 32 3.59 4.01 3.38
CA SER A 32 3.60 2.77 4.14
C SER A 32 2.50 2.84 5.19
N HIS A 33 1.97 1.70 5.59
CA HIS A 33 0.82 1.65 6.51
C HIS A 33 1.06 0.63 7.60
N ALA A 34 0.58 0.91 8.80
CA ALA A 34 0.48 -0.03 9.90
C ALA A 34 -0.93 -0.04 10.46
N PHE A 35 -1.41 -1.21 10.86
CA PHE A 35 -2.68 -1.39 11.55
C PHE A 35 -2.51 -2.34 12.72
N ALA A 36 -3.29 -2.11 13.78
CA ALA A 36 -3.29 -2.91 15.00
C ALA A 36 -4.51 -3.83 15.02
N VAL A 37 -4.30 -5.06 15.49
CA VAL A 37 -5.35 -6.06 15.73
C VAL A 37 -5.29 -6.44 17.20
N GLU A 38 -6.45 -6.45 17.86
CA GLU A 38 -6.53 -6.85 19.27
C GLU A 38 -5.98 -8.26 19.47
N ASN A 39 -5.04 -8.42 20.41
CA ASN A 39 -4.49 -9.71 20.80
C ASN A 39 -5.04 -10.10 22.17
N GLU A 40 -5.99 -11.05 22.19
CA GLU A 40 -6.62 -11.52 23.43
C GLU A 40 -5.66 -12.26 24.38
N GLU A 41 -4.48 -12.68 23.90
CA GLU A 41 -3.49 -13.44 24.64
C GLU A 41 -2.32 -12.59 25.16
N ALA A 42 -2.25 -11.31 24.79
CA ALA A 42 -1.16 -10.39 25.14
C ALA A 42 -1.68 -9.07 25.75
N ASP A 43 -0.77 -8.32 26.37
CA ASP A 43 -1.06 -6.99 26.95
C ASP A 43 -0.96 -5.85 25.91
N ALA A 44 -0.67 -6.17 24.65
CA ALA A 44 -0.51 -5.22 23.54
C ALA A 44 -1.12 -5.79 22.27
N ASP A 45 -1.61 -4.91 21.40
CA ASP A 45 -2.15 -5.28 20.10
C ASP A 45 -1.04 -5.80 19.15
N ASP A 46 -1.44 -6.67 18.22
CA ASP A 46 -0.58 -7.14 17.13
C ASP A 46 -0.57 -6.12 16.00
N VAL A 47 0.60 -5.55 15.72
CA VAL A 47 0.81 -4.54 14.69
C VAL A 47 1.29 -5.19 13.40
N TRP A 48 0.59 -4.90 12.32
CA TRP A 48 0.89 -5.39 10.98
C TRP A 48 1.31 -4.23 10.09
N VAL A 49 2.44 -4.38 9.41
CA VAL A 49 3.05 -3.31 8.63
C VAL A 49 3.05 -3.66 7.14
N VAL A 50 2.51 -2.81 6.28
CA VAL A 50 2.37 -3.07 4.84
C VAL A 50 3.32 -2.19 4.03
N ASP A 51 4.15 -2.83 3.19
CA ASP A 51 5.11 -2.19 2.28
C ASP A 51 5.96 -1.08 2.92
N PRO A 52 6.67 -1.34 4.05
CA PRO A 52 7.39 -0.30 4.79
C PRO A 52 8.55 0.31 3.99
N VAL A 53 8.65 1.64 4.04
CA VAL A 53 9.87 2.39 3.78
C VAL A 53 10.38 2.89 5.13
N ASP A 54 11.55 2.42 5.55
CA ASP A 54 12.09 2.71 6.86
C ASP A 54 12.66 4.14 6.96
N ALA A 55 12.56 4.70 8.17
CA ALA A 55 13.09 6.01 8.53
C ALA A 55 13.27 6.12 10.05
N PRO A 56 14.16 7.00 10.54
CA PRO A 56 14.20 7.35 11.96
C PRO A 56 12.81 7.76 12.48
N GLY A 57 12.38 7.17 13.59
CA GLY A 57 11.08 7.41 14.22
C GLY A 57 9.96 6.43 13.84
N VAL A 58 10.19 5.52 12.87
CA VAL A 58 9.20 4.47 12.53
C VAL A 58 8.97 3.54 13.72
N ASP A 59 10.03 3.12 14.43
CA ASP A 59 9.87 2.25 15.60
C ASP A 59 9.03 2.92 16.70
N ASP A 60 9.29 4.19 17.02
CA ASP A 60 8.47 4.95 17.99
C ASP A 60 7.00 5.07 17.55
N LEU A 61 6.74 5.16 16.23
CA LEU A 61 5.39 5.21 15.67
C LEU A 61 4.66 3.87 15.84
N LEU A 62 5.35 2.75 15.61
CA LEU A 62 4.81 1.39 15.74
C LEU A 62 4.59 1.00 17.21
N ASP A 63 5.53 1.34 18.09
CA ASP A 63 5.42 1.14 19.55
C ASP A 63 4.17 1.84 20.13
N GLY A 64 3.73 2.93 19.50
CA GLY A 64 2.50 3.64 19.86
C GLY A 64 1.21 2.89 19.51
N LEU A 65 1.29 1.84 18.69
CA LEU A 65 0.16 0.98 18.30
C LEU A 65 0.17 -0.37 19.02
N GLY A 66 1.34 -0.96 19.26
CA GLY A 66 1.45 -2.29 19.84
C GLY A 66 2.78 -2.98 19.50
N SER A 67 2.79 -4.31 19.43
CA SER A 67 3.98 -5.09 19.08
C SER A 67 3.88 -5.58 17.64
N VAL A 68 4.93 -5.40 16.84
CA VAL A 68 4.91 -5.84 15.43
C VAL A 68 4.83 -7.36 15.37
N ALA A 69 3.75 -7.87 14.78
CA ALA A 69 3.49 -9.30 14.59
C ALA A 69 3.83 -9.78 13.17
N GLY A 70 3.86 -8.87 12.18
CA GLY A 70 4.18 -9.23 10.80
C GLY A 70 4.38 -8.04 9.87
N VAL A 71 5.19 -8.25 8.84
CA VAL A 71 5.40 -7.27 7.75
C VAL A 71 4.89 -7.85 6.44
N VAL A 72 4.02 -7.15 5.72
CA VAL A 72 3.34 -7.65 4.52
C VAL A 72 3.90 -6.98 3.27
N VAL A 73 4.21 -7.80 2.26
CA VAL A 73 4.53 -7.31 0.91
C VAL A 73 3.27 -7.34 0.03
N GLY A 74 2.80 -6.16 -0.33
CA GLY A 74 1.57 -5.92 -1.09
C GLY A 74 1.74 -5.94 -2.62
N LEU A 75 2.95 -5.69 -3.12
CA LEU A 75 3.32 -5.74 -4.53
C LEU A 75 4.66 -6.47 -4.69
N ASP A 76 4.83 -7.25 -5.77
CA ASP A 76 6.08 -7.97 -6.03
C ASP A 76 7.36 -7.11 -6.04
N ARG A 77 7.25 -5.81 -6.29
CA ARG A 77 8.36 -4.85 -6.28
C ARG A 77 8.41 -3.98 -5.02
N HIS A 78 7.53 -4.20 -4.05
CA HIS A 78 7.44 -3.43 -2.81
C HIS A 78 8.17 -4.09 -1.63
N VAL A 79 9.08 -5.04 -1.88
CA VAL A 79 10.00 -5.58 -0.87
C VAL A 79 10.55 -4.47 0.03
N ARG A 80 10.91 -3.32 -0.57
CA ARG A 80 11.29 -2.07 0.12
C ARG A 80 12.23 -2.38 1.30
N ASP A 81 11.90 -1.92 2.51
CA ASP A 81 12.68 -2.14 3.72
C ASP A 81 12.02 -3.22 4.61
N SER A 82 11.18 -4.10 4.03
CA SER A 82 10.37 -5.10 4.76
C SER A 82 11.22 -6.08 5.55
N GLY A 83 12.28 -6.62 4.96
CA GLY A 83 13.18 -7.55 5.65
C GLY A 83 13.95 -6.89 6.80
N GLU A 84 14.35 -5.62 6.64
CA GLU A 84 15.06 -4.86 7.67
C GLU A 84 14.17 -4.55 8.88
N LEU A 85 12.91 -4.15 8.61
CA LEU A 85 11.93 -3.90 9.66
C LEU A 85 11.53 -5.20 10.38
N ALA A 86 11.22 -6.26 9.62
CA ALA A 86 10.87 -7.58 10.14
C ALA A 86 11.97 -8.13 11.07
N ALA A 87 13.23 -8.06 10.64
CA ALA A 87 14.36 -8.51 11.45
C ALA A 87 14.57 -7.69 12.73
N ARG A 88 14.27 -6.38 12.71
CA ARG A 88 14.39 -5.50 13.88
C ARG A 88 13.36 -5.84 14.96
N HIS A 89 12.19 -6.32 14.55
CA HIS A 89 11.06 -6.64 15.41
C HIS A 89 10.88 -8.15 15.69
N ASP A 90 11.79 -9.00 15.19
CA ASP A 90 11.70 -10.46 15.33
C ASP A 90 10.36 -11.04 14.79
N ALA A 91 9.88 -10.47 13.67
CA ALA A 91 8.62 -10.83 13.05
C ALA A 91 8.83 -11.41 11.64
N PRO A 92 7.94 -12.29 11.14
CA PRO A 92 8.03 -12.80 9.78
C PRO A 92 7.54 -11.78 8.73
N VAL A 93 8.00 -11.98 7.49
CA VAL A 93 7.48 -11.28 6.31
C VAL A 93 6.39 -12.13 5.64
N TYR A 94 5.21 -11.58 5.49
CA TYR A 94 4.06 -12.19 4.86
C TYR A 94 3.99 -11.87 3.38
N VAL A 95 3.92 -12.92 2.56
CA VAL A 95 3.82 -12.81 1.09
C VAL A 95 2.68 -13.70 0.59
N PRO A 96 1.79 -13.22 -0.30
CA PRO A 96 0.76 -14.08 -0.86
C PRO A 96 1.35 -15.35 -1.50
N GLU A 97 0.66 -16.48 -1.35
CA GLU A 97 1.10 -17.79 -1.88
C GLU A 97 1.36 -17.78 -3.39
N TRP A 98 0.65 -16.92 -4.13
CA TRP A 98 0.73 -16.83 -5.59
C TRP A 98 1.80 -15.86 -6.08
N MET A 99 2.40 -15.04 -5.20
CA MET A 99 3.48 -14.14 -5.58
C MET A 99 4.81 -14.89 -5.74
N THR A 100 5.48 -14.65 -6.85
CA THR A 100 6.78 -15.24 -7.22
C THR A 100 7.86 -14.16 -7.31
N GLY A 101 9.13 -14.52 -7.04
CA GLY A 101 10.28 -13.61 -7.12
C GLY A 101 10.53 -12.74 -5.89
N VAL A 102 9.53 -12.57 -5.00
CA VAL A 102 9.62 -11.69 -3.82
C VAL A 102 10.60 -12.22 -2.77
N THR A 103 10.62 -13.53 -2.55
CA THR A 103 11.48 -14.18 -1.56
C THR A 103 12.97 -14.03 -1.87
N GLU A 104 13.30 -14.03 -3.16
CA GLU A 104 14.66 -13.88 -3.63
C GLU A 104 15.21 -12.46 -3.37
N ASP A 105 14.33 -11.46 -3.37
CA ASP A 105 14.67 -10.06 -3.13
C ASP A 105 14.74 -9.69 -1.64
N LEU A 106 14.04 -10.41 -0.76
CA LEU A 106 14.08 -10.20 0.70
C LEU A 106 15.40 -10.63 1.35
N GLY A 107 16.11 -11.56 0.72
CA GLY A 107 17.33 -12.17 1.25
C GLY A 107 17.08 -13.50 1.98
N PRO A 108 18.14 -14.31 2.18
CA PRO A 108 18.00 -15.71 2.61
C PRO A 108 17.68 -15.90 4.10
N ASP A 109 17.91 -14.88 4.93
CA ASP A 109 17.76 -14.96 6.39
C ASP A 109 16.43 -14.39 6.90
N VAL A 110 15.57 -13.92 5.99
CA VAL A 110 14.23 -13.42 6.34
C VAL A 110 13.28 -14.60 6.51
N ASP A 111 12.62 -14.69 7.66
CA ASP A 111 11.52 -15.64 7.84
C ASP A 111 10.32 -15.19 7.01
N VAL A 112 9.83 -16.08 6.15
CA VAL A 112 8.75 -15.76 5.20
C VAL A 112 7.57 -16.69 5.42
N GLU A 113 6.45 -16.08 5.79
CA GLU A 113 5.17 -16.76 5.85
C GLU A 113 4.35 -16.50 4.59
N ARG A 114 3.64 -17.53 4.12
CA ARG A 114 2.78 -17.45 2.96
C ARG A 114 1.32 -17.40 3.39
N PHE A 115 0.53 -16.55 2.76
CA PHE A 115 -0.89 -16.44 3.05
C PHE A 115 -1.78 -16.57 1.80
N GLY A 116 -2.95 -17.17 2.00
CA GLY A 116 -3.93 -17.48 0.96
C GLY A 116 -4.98 -16.37 0.80
N SER A 117 -6.23 -16.69 1.13
CA SER A 117 -7.35 -15.74 1.02
C SER A 117 -7.46 -14.77 2.20
N ARG A 118 -6.72 -14.98 3.28
CA ARG A 118 -6.73 -14.16 4.50
C ARG A 118 -5.32 -13.93 4.98
N LEU A 119 -5.09 -12.77 5.59
CA LEU A 119 -3.83 -12.45 6.23
C LEU A 119 -3.88 -12.89 7.70
N ALA A 120 -3.35 -14.08 7.99
CA ALA A 120 -3.38 -14.68 9.34
C ALA A 120 -4.77 -14.54 10.00
N ASP A 121 -4.81 -14.23 11.29
CA ASP A 121 -6.04 -13.99 12.07
C ASP A 121 -6.36 -12.48 12.20
N THR A 122 -5.89 -11.64 11.28
CA THR A 122 -6.07 -10.18 11.32
C THR A 122 -7.48 -9.68 10.99
N GLY A 123 -8.34 -10.56 10.45
CA GLY A 123 -9.62 -10.17 9.86
C GLY A 123 -9.53 -9.61 8.43
N PHE A 124 -8.34 -9.31 7.92
CA PHE A 124 -8.17 -8.87 6.52
C PHE A 124 -8.27 -10.03 5.53
N GLU A 125 -9.16 -9.89 4.56
CA GLU A 125 -9.25 -10.75 3.38
C GLU A 125 -8.28 -10.24 2.29
N ALA A 126 -7.64 -11.17 1.59
CA ALA A 126 -6.70 -10.91 0.53
C ALA A 126 -7.40 -10.85 -0.84
N ILE A 127 -7.36 -9.67 -1.46
CA ILE A 127 -7.92 -9.41 -2.79
C ILE A 127 -6.79 -9.52 -3.81
N ARG A 128 -6.86 -10.50 -4.71
CA ARG A 128 -5.93 -10.55 -5.85
C ARG A 128 -6.29 -9.47 -6.87
N ILE A 129 -5.72 -8.27 -6.72
CA ILE A 129 -5.97 -7.12 -7.60
C ILE A 129 -5.39 -7.40 -8.98
N ARG A 130 -4.17 -7.93 -9.02
CA ARG A 130 -3.48 -8.21 -10.27
C ARG A 130 -2.51 -9.37 -10.14
N ASP A 131 -2.53 -10.24 -11.14
CA ASP A 131 -1.59 -11.33 -11.32
C ASP A 131 -1.38 -11.49 -12.83
N SER A 132 -0.27 -10.94 -13.32
CA SER A 132 0.06 -10.84 -14.74
C SER A 132 1.53 -11.14 -14.94
N SER A 133 1.86 -11.99 -15.91
CA SER A 133 3.24 -12.31 -16.25
C SER A 133 3.84 -11.41 -17.32
N VAL A 134 3.03 -10.73 -18.15
CA VAL A 134 3.51 -9.86 -19.24
C VAL A 134 2.60 -8.63 -19.41
N PRO A 135 3.05 -7.43 -19.00
CA PRO A 135 4.21 -7.19 -18.14
C PRO A 135 4.01 -7.83 -16.74
N PRO A 136 5.10 -8.21 -16.04
CA PRO A 136 5.04 -8.70 -14.67
C PRO A 136 4.37 -7.69 -13.73
N TRP A 137 3.32 -8.13 -13.06
CA TRP A 137 2.63 -7.38 -12.01
C TRP A 137 1.85 -8.34 -11.13
N GLN A 138 2.29 -8.46 -9.89
CA GLN A 138 1.62 -9.21 -8.86
C GLN A 138 1.32 -8.26 -7.70
N GLU A 139 0.04 -7.98 -7.48
CA GLU A 139 -0.47 -7.11 -6.41
C GLU A 139 -1.63 -7.75 -5.62
N VAL A 140 -1.53 -7.69 -4.30
CA VAL A 140 -2.59 -8.04 -3.36
C VAL A 140 -3.14 -6.75 -2.72
N GLY A 141 -4.46 -6.64 -2.64
CA GLY A 141 -5.12 -5.69 -1.74
C GLY A 141 -5.56 -6.40 -0.48
N LEU A 142 -5.70 -5.65 0.61
CA LEU A 142 -6.21 -6.17 1.89
C LEU A 142 -7.50 -5.44 2.24
N PHE A 143 -8.53 -6.17 2.68
CA PHE A 143 -9.80 -5.57 3.09
C PHE A 143 -10.42 -6.29 4.29
N ASP A 144 -10.72 -5.56 5.36
CA ASP A 144 -11.35 -6.08 6.60
C ASP A 144 -12.87 -5.77 6.67
N GLY A 145 -13.41 -5.02 5.70
CA GLY A 145 -14.78 -4.51 5.72
C GLY A 145 -14.87 -2.99 5.87
N GLU A 146 -13.86 -2.36 6.45
CA GLU A 146 -13.81 -0.91 6.73
C GLU A 146 -12.60 -0.24 6.07
N THR A 147 -11.43 -0.87 6.14
CA THR A 147 -10.14 -0.42 5.62
C THR A 147 -9.75 -1.24 4.39
N LEU A 148 -9.63 -0.57 3.25
CA LEU A 148 -9.08 -1.15 2.02
C LEU A 148 -7.65 -0.65 1.81
N ILE A 149 -6.68 -1.56 1.73
CA ILE A 149 -5.28 -1.23 1.40
C ILE A 149 -5.01 -1.64 -0.05
N VAL A 150 -4.58 -0.69 -0.89
CA VAL A 150 -4.22 -0.92 -2.29
C VAL A 150 -2.78 -0.45 -2.55
N PRO A 151 -1.81 -1.38 -2.67
CA PRO A 151 -0.41 -1.03 -2.80
C PRO A 151 -0.04 -0.15 -3.99
N GLU A 152 -0.56 -0.41 -5.18
CA GLU A 152 -0.03 0.21 -6.41
C GLU A 152 -1.10 0.52 -7.47
N SER A 153 -2.14 -0.29 -7.60
CA SER A 153 -3.16 -0.12 -8.64
C SER A 153 -3.96 1.17 -8.50
N LEU A 154 -4.09 1.68 -7.28
CA LEU A 154 -4.70 2.96 -6.94
C LEU A 154 -3.70 3.83 -6.19
N GLY A 155 -3.77 5.14 -6.40
CA GLY A 155 -2.91 6.10 -5.73
C GLY A 155 -3.50 7.51 -5.73
N SER A 156 -3.08 8.32 -4.77
CA SER A 156 -3.47 9.73 -4.63
C SER A 156 -2.32 10.69 -4.89
N ALA A 157 -1.10 10.19 -5.09
CA ALA A 157 0.01 10.99 -5.57
C ALA A 157 -0.34 11.72 -6.88
N SER A 158 0.28 12.87 -7.10
CA SER A 158 -0.14 13.78 -8.18
C SER A 158 -0.06 13.17 -9.59
N TYR A 159 0.80 12.18 -9.81
CA TYR A 159 0.98 11.49 -11.08
C TYR A 159 0.00 10.33 -11.29
N PHE A 160 -0.72 9.92 -10.24
CA PHE A 160 -1.91 9.08 -10.40
C PHE A 160 -3.10 9.91 -10.84
N ARG A 161 -3.29 11.11 -10.27
CA ARG A 161 -4.55 11.85 -10.37
C ARG A 161 -4.65 12.78 -11.60
N GLY A 162 -5.71 12.56 -12.38
CA GLY A 162 -6.25 13.48 -13.38
C GLY A 162 -7.11 14.58 -12.76
N ASP A 163 -7.82 15.33 -13.61
CA ASP A 163 -8.64 16.46 -13.15
C ASP A 163 -9.72 16.02 -12.16
N ARG A 164 -9.74 16.69 -10.99
CA ARG A 164 -10.70 16.47 -9.88
C ARG A 164 -10.76 15.03 -9.35
N GLU A 165 -9.76 14.20 -9.61
CA GLU A 165 -9.64 12.90 -8.97
C GLU A 165 -9.12 13.08 -7.54
N ARG A 166 -9.76 12.40 -6.58
CA ARG A 166 -9.23 12.23 -5.22
C ARG A 166 -8.30 11.02 -5.15
N LEU A 167 -8.64 10.00 -5.93
CA LEU A 167 -7.95 8.74 -6.10
C LEU A 167 -7.91 8.43 -7.60
N GLY A 168 -6.81 7.88 -8.10
CA GLY A 168 -6.63 7.54 -9.51
C GLY A 168 -6.09 6.13 -9.68
N VAL A 169 -6.38 5.52 -10.82
CA VAL A 169 -5.76 4.26 -11.24
C VAL A 169 -4.33 4.50 -11.72
N HIS A 170 -3.42 3.58 -11.41
CA HIS A 170 -2.02 3.64 -11.83
C HIS A 170 -1.91 3.96 -13.33
N PRO A 171 -1.00 4.87 -13.76
CA PRO A 171 -0.91 5.31 -15.15
C PRO A 171 -0.83 4.17 -16.18
N MET A 172 -0.14 3.07 -15.87
CA MET A 172 -0.04 1.91 -16.77
C MET A 172 -1.32 1.07 -16.86
N LEU A 173 -2.21 1.19 -15.87
CA LEU A 173 -3.44 0.42 -15.77
C LEU A 173 -4.68 1.21 -16.21
N ARG A 174 -4.53 2.48 -16.62
CA ARG A 174 -5.66 3.35 -16.95
C ARG A 174 -6.61 2.77 -18.00
N LEU A 175 -6.08 2.00 -18.96
CA LEU A 175 -6.87 1.37 -20.02
C LEU A 175 -7.47 0.01 -19.61
N THR A 176 -6.98 -0.60 -18.54
CA THR A 176 -7.45 -1.88 -18.00
C THR A 176 -7.50 -1.79 -16.47
N PRO A 177 -8.37 -0.92 -15.92
CA PRO A 177 -8.46 -0.76 -14.47
C PRO A 177 -8.89 -2.08 -13.81
N PRO A 178 -8.52 -2.32 -12.54
CA PRO A 178 -8.84 -3.56 -11.82
C PRO A 178 -10.31 -3.60 -11.35
N THR A 179 -11.25 -3.31 -12.26
CA THR A 179 -12.69 -3.18 -11.94
C THR A 179 -13.27 -4.45 -11.33
N SER A 180 -12.88 -5.63 -11.81
CA SER A 180 -13.40 -6.91 -11.29
C SER A 180 -12.99 -7.19 -9.85
N ALA A 181 -11.85 -6.65 -9.40
CA ALA A 181 -11.32 -6.87 -8.06
C ALA A 181 -11.83 -5.81 -7.07
N LEU A 182 -12.02 -4.57 -7.52
CA LEU A 182 -12.26 -3.42 -6.62
C LEU A 182 -13.68 -2.85 -6.67
N SER A 183 -14.50 -3.17 -7.68
CA SER A 183 -15.87 -2.64 -7.75
C SER A 183 -16.79 -3.33 -6.74
N GLY A 184 -17.68 -2.55 -6.13
CA GLY A 184 -18.65 -3.04 -5.15
C GLY A 184 -18.11 -3.22 -3.74
N LEU A 185 -16.84 -2.92 -3.49
CA LEU A 185 -16.31 -2.77 -2.13
C LEU A 185 -16.88 -1.48 -1.51
N ASP A 186 -17.18 -1.52 -0.22
CA ASP A 186 -17.73 -0.38 0.53
C ASP A 186 -16.82 0.03 1.70
N PRO A 187 -15.53 0.37 1.44
CA PRO A 187 -14.62 0.77 2.51
C PRO A 187 -15.02 2.14 3.08
N GLU A 188 -14.84 2.29 4.38
CA GLU A 188 -14.83 3.58 5.05
C GLU A 188 -13.58 4.40 4.69
N ARG A 189 -12.44 3.72 4.56
CA ARG A 189 -11.15 4.31 4.18
C ARG A 189 -10.38 3.46 3.18
N VAL A 190 -9.67 4.12 2.28
CA VAL A 190 -8.73 3.46 1.36
C VAL A 190 -7.33 4.02 1.55
N LEU A 191 -6.39 3.14 1.89
CA LEU A 191 -4.97 3.41 2.06
C LEU A 191 -4.24 2.99 0.78
N VAL A 192 -3.28 3.79 0.33
CA VAL A 192 -2.56 3.56 -0.93
C VAL A 192 -1.06 3.61 -0.74
N GLY A 193 -0.30 2.90 -1.57
CA GLY A 193 1.18 2.93 -1.50
C GLY A 193 1.83 4.19 -2.10
N HIS A 194 1.03 5.08 -2.69
CA HIS A 194 1.47 6.32 -3.33
C HIS A 194 0.54 7.51 -3.02
N GLY A 195 1.01 8.39 -2.14
CA GLY A 195 0.27 9.53 -1.59
C GLY A 195 -0.54 9.19 -0.33
N VAL A 196 -1.38 10.13 0.10
CA VAL A 196 -2.27 9.99 1.27
C VAL A 196 -3.52 9.17 0.98
N GLY A 197 -4.02 8.44 1.97
CA GLY A 197 -5.29 7.73 1.92
C GLY A 197 -6.49 8.64 1.75
N VAL A 198 -7.66 8.02 1.50
CA VAL A 198 -8.95 8.70 1.44
C VAL A 198 -9.84 8.12 2.52
N HIS A 199 -10.18 8.93 3.52
CA HIS A 199 -11.04 8.54 4.66
C HIS A 199 -12.50 9.01 4.51
N GLU A 200 -12.76 9.95 3.60
CA GLU A 200 -14.11 10.49 3.39
C GLU A 200 -14.73 9.96 2.11
N ARG A 201 -15.85 9.24 2.24
CA ARG A 201 -16.56 8.62 1.10
C ARG A 201 -15.58 7.80 0.25
N ALA A 202 -14.79 6.94 0.89
CA ALA A 202 -13.72 6.17 0.26
C ALA A 202 -14.27 5.21 -0.79
N ALA A 203 -15.35 4.49 -0.50
CA ALA A 203 -16.05 3.65 -1.47
C ALA A 203 -16.38 4.39 -2.78
N VAL A 204 -16.89 5.62 -2.67
CA VAL A 204 -17.18 6.48 -3.84
C VAL A 204 -15.90 6.86 -4.57
N ALA A 205 -14.81 7.17 -3.85
CA ALA A 205 -13.53 7.50 -4.47
C ALA A 205 -12.95 6.32 -5.25
N VAL A 206 -13.07 5.09 -4.73
CA VAL A 206 -12.65 3.86 -5.41
C VAL A 206 -13.47 3.63 -6.68
N GLU A 207 -14.80 3.70 -6.58
CA GLU A 207 -15.69 3.48 -7.73
C GLU A 207 -15.50 4.56 -8.81
N ASP A 208 -15.35 5.84 -8.42
CA ASP A 208 -15.03 6.93 -9.35
C ASP A 208 -13.68 6.67 -10.05
N ALA A 209 -12.65 6.23 -9.31
CA ALA A 209 -11.32 5.99 -9.86
C ALA A 209 -11.34 4.91 -10.95
N ILE A 210 -11.98 3.76 -10.69
CA ILE A 210 -12.03 2.64 -11.64
C ILE A 210 -12.99 2.89 -12.81
N SER A 211 -14.15 3.52 -12.57
CA SER A 211 -15.17 3.79 -13.60
C SER A 211 -14.75 4.91 -14.56
N ASP A 212 -14.08 5.95 -14.05
CA ASP A 212 -13.60 7.07 -14.85
C ASP A 212 -12.23 6.84 -15.47
N SER A 213 -11.52 5.78 -15.05
CA SER A 213 -10.11 5.52 -15.38
C SER A 213 -9.78 5.75 -16.86
N ARG A 214 -10.51 5.08 -17.76
CA ARG A 214 -10.30 5.16 -19.21
C ARG A 214 -10.62 6.54 -19.77
N ARG A 215 -11.67 7.18 -19.26
CA ARG A 215 -12.13 8.49 -19.71
C ARG A 215 -11.12 9.59 -19.34
N LYS A 216 -10.49 9.48 -18.17
CA LYS A 216 -9.53 10.46 -17.65
C LYS A 216 -8.08 10.21 -18.10
N ALA A 217 -7.78 9.04 -18.67
CA ALA A 217 -6.44 8.67 -19.15
C ALA A 217 -5.80 9.71 -20.10
N PRO A 218 -6.49 10.24 -21.15
CA PRO A 218 -5.87 11.20 -22.06
C PRO A 218 -5.42 12.49 -21.36
N GLY A 219 -6.22 12.99 -20.42
CA GLY A 219 -5.88 14.19 -19.64
C GLY A 219 -4.69 13.97 -18.72
N LEU A 220 -4.61 12.80 -18.08
CA LEU A 220 -3.47 12.42 -17.24
C LEU A 220 -2.18 12.35 -18.07
N TYR A 221 -2.18 11.66 -19.21
CA TYR A 221 -0.98 11.54 -20.04
C TYR A 221 -0.54 12.87 -20.64
N ALA A 222 -1.49 13.74 -21.03
CA ALA A 222 -1.16 15.09 -21.46
C ALA A 222 -0.50 15.91 -20.34
N LYS A 223 -0.99 15.80 -19.11
CA LYS A 223 -0.38 16.41 -17.91
C LYS A 223 1.04 15.88 -17.68
N THR A 224 1.24 14.56 -17.71
CA THR A 224 2.57 13.93 -17.54
C THR A 224 3.56 14.38 -18.61
N LEU A 225 3.13 14.45 -19.87
CA LEU A 225 3.97 14.95 -20.96
C LEU A 225 4.34 16.42 -20.77
N ALA A 226 3.39 17.26 -20.34
CA ALA A 226 3.64 18.66 -20.07
C ALA A 226 4.66 18.87 -18.92
N SER A 227 4.61 18.04 -17.87
CA SER A 227 5.58 18.07 -16.77
C SER A 227 6.97 17.56 -17.14
N ALA A 228 7.10 16.78 -18.22
CA ALA A 228 8.38 16.25 -18.69
C ALA A 228 9.11 17.20 -19.66
N LEU A 229 8.45 18.25 -20.14
CA LEU A 229 9.06 19.24 -21.02
C LEU A 229 9.88 20.25 -20.20
N PRO A 230 11.16 20.46 -20.53
CA PRO A 230 11.95 21.52 -19.91
C PRO A 230 11.39 22.87 -20.40
N PHE A 231 10.98 23.72 -19.46
CA PHE A 231 10.82 25.15 -19.73
C PHE A 231 12.18 25.84 -19.65
#